data_AF-A0A6N7LIU7-F1
#
_entry.id   AF-A0A6N7LIU7-F1
#
_cell.length_a   1.000
_cell.length_b   1.000
_cell.length_c   1.000
_cell.angle_alpha   90.00
_cell.angle_beta   90.00
_cell.angle_gamma   90.00
#
_symmetry.space_group_name_H-M   'P 1'
#
loop_
_entity.id
_entity.type
_entity.pdbx_description
1 polymer ?
#
loop_
_entity_poly.entity_id
_entity_poly.type
_entity_poly.pdbx_seq_one_letter_code
_entity_poly.pdbx_strand_id
1 'polypeptide(L)'
;MRQLTGTSAAPRSANMASALARQPARRIYLDQALIKEPYGNPTAWHLDNPFWAFHSRDAISIWIALEDATPLNGCLSFVPGSHRLARYDNANIGKDLAGLFKIYPEMAETDPVAVPMRAGDCSFHNGLTAHGAGANMTRRRRIAMTAAFMPDGCTFNGCQDILPTAYFESLNVGDRLCEDTINPIVGRA
;
A
#
# COMPACT_ATOMS: atom_id res chain seq x y z
N MET A 1 -11.21 -8.61 -7.33
CA MET A 1 -10.00 -8.62 -6.50
C MET A 1 -10.14 -9.77 -5.52
N ARG A 2 -9.19 -10.70 -5.44
CA ARG A 2 -9.30 -11.92 -4.61
C ARG A 2 -8.17 -11.85 -3.58
N GLN A 3 -8.50 -11.93 -2.29
CA GLN A 3 -7.51 -12.00 -1.23
C GLN A 3 -6.66 -13.27 -1.43
N LEU A 4 -5.35 -13.14 -1.46
CA LEU A 4 -4.38 -14.23 -1.58
C LEU A 4 -3.64 -14.39 -0.25
N THR A 5 -4.37 -14.88 0.75
CA THR A 5 -3.96 -14.95 2.17
C THR A 5 -2.70 -15.77 2.44
N GLY A 6 -2.15 -16.51 1.47
CA GLY A 6 -1.01 -17.41 1.68
C GLY A 6 0.39 -16.76 1.57
N THR A 7 0.58 -15.77 0.67
CA THR A 7 1.91 -15.17 0.42
C THR A 7 2.14 -13.87 1.18
N SER A 8 1.08 -13.07 1.37
CA SER A 8 1.06 -11.83 2.15
C SER A 8 1.20 -12.07 3.67
N ALA A 9 0.67 -13.20 4.15
CA ALA A 9 0.68 -13.58 5.56
C ALA A 9 1.88 -14.44 5.99
N ALA A 10 2.90 -14.57 5.13
CA ALA A 10 4.11 -15.29 5.50
C ALA A 10 4.68 -14.69 6.81
N PRO A 11 4.97 -15.51 7.85
CA PRO A 11 5.36 -15.00 9.17
C PRO A 11 6.55 -14.05 9.13
N ARG A 12 7.49 -14.25 8.20
CA ARG A 12 8.65 -13.36 8.00
C ARG A 12 8.24 -11.94 7.61
N SER A 13 7.32 -11.79 6.66
CA SER A 13 6.85 -10.48 6.17
C SER A 13 6.11 -9.72 7.26
N ALA A 14 5.21 -10.40 7.99
CA ALA A 14 4.48 -9.81 9.11
C ALA A 14 5.40 -9.41 10.28
N ASN A 15 6.41 -10.23 10.60
CA ASN A 15 7.39 -9.91 11.65
C ASN A 15 8.27 -8.71 11.27
N MET A 16 8.70 -8.61 10.00
CA MET A 16 9.45 -7.45 9.51
C MET A 16 8.60 -6.17 9.57
N ALA A 17 7.34 -6.21 9.14
CA ALA A 17 6.43 -5.07 9.25
C ALA A 17 6.22 -4.61 10.70
N SER A 18 6.05 -5.57 11.62
CA SER A 18 5.88 -5.31 13.06
C SER A 18 7.12 -4.67 13.67
N ALA A 19 8.31 -5.18 13.33
CA ALA A 19 9.59 -4.64 13.77
C ALA A 19 9.82 -3.21 13.24
N LEU A 20 9.55 -2.96 11.95
CA LEU A 20 9.76 -1.65 11.32
C LEU A 20 8.92 -0.55 11.94
N ALA A 21 7.67 -0.84 12.29
CA ALA A 21 6.80 0.13 12.96
C ALA A 21 6.84 0.09 14.47
N ARG A 22 7.62 -0.80 15.09
CA ARG A 22 7.72 -0.93 16.56
C ARG A 22 6.34 -1.14 17.23
N GLN A 23 5.46 -1.90 16.60
CA GLN A 23 4.12 -2.22 17.10
C GLN A 23 3.95 -3.75 17.17
N PRO A 24 3.54 -4.31 18.32
CA PRO A 24 3.59 -5.75 18.58
C PRO A 24 2.43 -6.54 17.95
N ALA A 25 1.31 -5.89 17.60
CA ALA A 25 0.16 -6.54 16.98
C ALA A 25 -0.30 -5.76 15.75
N ARG A 26 -0.38 -6.45 14.61
CA ARG A 26 -0.86 -5.89 13.34
C ARG A 26 -1.90 -6.82 12.75
N ARG A 27 -2.75 -6.27 11.91
CA ARG A 27 -3.75 -6.98 11.12
C ARG A 27 -3.38 -6.89 9.65
N ILE A 28 -3.49 -7.98 8.91
CA ILE A 28 -3.47 -7.88 7.45
C ILE A 28 -4.78 -7.22 7.06
N TYR A 29 -4.70 -6.11 6.34
CA TYR A 29 -5.87 -5.35 5.93
C TYR A 29 -6.32 -5.75 4.52
N LEU A 30 -5.37 -5.77 3.59
CA LEU A 30 -5.60 -6.20 2.22
C LEU A 30 -4.35 -6.87 1.67
N ASP A 31 -4.54 -7.67 0.63
CA ASP A 31 -3.49 -8.10 -0.27
C ASP A 31 -3.98 -8.11 -1.72
N GLN A 32 -3.06 -7.87 -2.64
CA GLN A 32 -3.38 -7.71 -4.05
C GLN A 32 -2.22 -8.16 -4.93
N ALA A 33 -2.52 -8.97 -5.95
CA ALA A 33 -1.63 -9.13 -7.08
C ALA A 33 -1.70 -7.89 -7.99
N LEU A 34 -0.55 -7.27 -8.26
CA LEU A 34 -0.42 -6.11 -9.12
C LEU A 34 0.30 -6.53 -10.40
N ILE A 35 -0.44 -6.58 -11.50
CA ILE A 35 0.08 -6.96 -12.81
C ILE A 35 0.09 -5.71 -13.69
N LYS A 36 1.27 -5.33 -14.19
CA LYS A 36 1.39 -4.39 -15.30
C LYS A 36 1.64 -5.17 -16.58
N GLU A 37 0.64 -5.22 -17.44
CA GLU A 37 0.77 -5.80 -18.78
C GLU A 37 1.82 -5.05 -19.63
N PRO A 38 2.34 -5.67 -20.70
CA PRO A 38 3.18 -4.98 -21.68
C PRO A 38 2.53 -3.67 -22.14
N TYR A 39 3.30 -2.59 -22.17
CA TYR A 39 2.81 -1.24 -22.52
C TYR A 39 1.70 -0.71 -21.58
N GLY A 40 1.61 -1.27 -20.37
CA GLY A 40 0.66 -0.86 -19.35
C GLY A 40 0.93 0.53 -18.78
N ASN A 41 -0.14 1.24 -18.43
CA ASN A 41 -0.10 2.61 -17.94
C ASN A 41 0.72 2.79 -16.65
N PRO A 42 1.25 4.01 -16.40
CA PRO A 42 1.83 4.35 -15.11
C PRO A 42 0.78 4.34 -14.00
N THR A 43 1.25 4.28 -12.76
CA THR A 43 0.43 4.46 -11.56
C THR A 43 0.71 5.87 -11.04
N ALA A 44 -0.33 6.70 -10.97
CA ALA A 44 -0.24 8.08 -10.49
C ALA A 44 0.35 8.14 -9.07
N TRP A 45 0.98 9.27 -8.73
CA TRP A 45 1.44 9.54 -7.37
C TRP A 45 0.25 9.55 -6.40
N HIS A 46 0.37 8.80 -5.31
CA HIS A 46 -0.69 8.70 -4.30
C HIS A 46 -0.11 8.34 -2.93
N LEU A 47 -0.96 8.48 -1.92
CA LEU A 47 -0.81 7.83 -0.61
C LEU A 47 -1.69 6.57 -0.58
N ASP A 48 -1.32 5.58 0.21
CA ASP A 48 -2.10 4.35 0.37
C ASP A 48 -3.24 4.54 1.39
N ASN A 49 -2.91 4.97 2.60
CA ASN A 49 -3.83 4.94 3.73
C ASN A 49 -5.11 5.80 3.58
N PRO A 50 -5.11 6.94 2.87
CA PRO A 50 -6.35 7.70 2.63
C PRO A 50 -7.43 6.95 1.85
N PHE A 51 -7.09 5.88 1.14
CA PHE A 51 -8.06 5.03 0.44
C PHE A 51 -8.61 3.90 1.29
N TRP A 52 -8.17 3.76 2.55
CA TRP A 52 -8.60 2.67 3.42
C TRP A 52 -9.66 3.13 4.40
N ALA A 53 -10.45 2.18 4.88
CA ALA A 53 -11.50 2.38 5.85
C ALA A 53 -11.01 2.74 7.28
N PHE A 54 -9.74 3.11 7.43
CA PHE A 54 -9.12 3.56 8.68
C PHE A 54 -7.99 4.55 8.40
N HIS A 55 -7.67 5.39 9.38
CA HIS A 55 -6.48 6.24 9.34
C HIS A 55 -5.46 5.82 10.42
N SER A 56 -4.21 5.65 10.02
CA SER A 56 -3.11 5.46 10.96
C SER A 56 -1.77 5.87 10.36
N ARG A 57 -0.98 6.61 11.15
CA ARG A 57 0.40 6.96 10.81
C ARG A 57 1.33 5.76 10.90
N ASP A 58 0.90 4.66 11.52
CA ASP A 58 1.67 3.44 11.67
C ASP A 58 1.25 2.35 10.67
N ALA A 59 0.39 2.67 9.71
CA ALA A 59 0.02 1.73 8.64
C ALA A 59 1.22 1.52 7.70
N ILE A 60 1.47 0.28 7.30
CA ILE A 60 2.61 -0.10 6.44
C ILE A 60 2.11 -0.98 5.32
N SER A 61 2.61 -0.74 4.11
CA SER A 61 2.48 -1.65 2.97
C SER A 61 3.80 -2.40 2.76
N ILE A 62 3.71 -3.67 2.36
CA ILE A 62 4.81 -4.43 1.76
C ILE A 62 4.53 -4.59 0.28
N TRP A 63 5.53 -4.38 -0.56
CA TRP A 63 5.48 -4.67 -1.99
C TRP A 63 6.59 -5.66 -2.34
N ILE A 64 6.22 -6.80 -2.92
CA ILE A 64 7.11 -7.92 -3.22
C ILE A 64 7.18 -8.09 -4.74
N ALA A 65 8.39 -7.99 -5.29
CA ALA A 65 8.66 -8.28 -6.69
C ALA A 65 8.53 -9.79 -6.93
N LEU A 66 7.55 -10.23 -7.74
CA LEU A 66 7.48 -11.63 -8.19
C LEU A 66 8.26 -11.87 -9.50
N GLU A 67 8.61 -10.78 -10.17
CA GLU A 67 9.50 -10.71 -11.33
C GLU A 67 10.42 -9.49 -11.13
N ASP A 68 11.54 -9.43 -11.85
CA ASP A 68 12.43 -8.26 -11.81
C ASP A 68 11.64 -6.97 -12.12
N ALA A 69 11.74 -6.00 -11.23
CA ALA A 69 11.15 -4.67 -11.37
C ALA A 69 12.26 -3.66 -11.68
N THR A 70 12.13 -2.98 -12.80
CA THR A 70 13.11 -2.05 -13.33
C THR A 70 12.43 -0.73 -13.68
N PRO A 71 13.16 0.38 -13.86
CA PRO A 71 12.55 1.62 -14.32
C PRO A 71 11.81 1.45 -15.65
N LEU A 72 12.28 0.54 -16.53
CA LEU A 72 11.68 0.29 -17.84
C LEU A 72 10.34 -0.47 -17.77
N ASN A 73 10.16 -1.38 -16.81
CA ASN A 73 8.89 -2.11 -16.64
C ASN A 73 8.03 -1.56 -15.48
N GLY A 74 8.36 -0.37 -15.01
CA GLY A 74 7.62 0.38 -14.00
C GLY A 74 7.83 -0.13 -12.59
N CYS A 75 9.08 -0.17 -12.09
CA CYS A 75 9.33 -0.29 -10.65
C CYS A 75 8.67 0.85 -9.86
N LEU A 76 8.56 0.69 -8.54
CA LEU A 76 8.09 1.76 -7.67
C LEU A 76 9.11 2.90 -7.58
N SER A 77 8.59 4.10 -7.38
CA SER A 77 9.34 5.27 -6.95
C SER A 77 8.69 5.89 -5.73
N PHE A 78 9.49 6.43 -4.81
CA PHE A 78 9.02 7.02 -3.55
C PHE A 78 9.56 8.44 -3.39
N VAL A 79 8.81 9.32 -2.75
CA VAL A 79 9.31 10.63 -2.29
C VAL A 79 9.81 10.49 -0.85
N PRO A 80 11.13 10.55 -0.58
CA PRO A 80 11.66 10.42 0.77
C PRO A 80 11.06 11.45 1.75
N GLY A 81 10.76 11.02 2.98
CA GLY A 81 10.25 11.92 4.03
C GLY A 81 8.78 12.37 3.89
N SER A 82 8.13 12.15 2.76
CA SER A 82 6.76 12.60 2.47
C SER A 82 5.70 12.17 3.49
N HIS A 83 5.84 10.99 4.10
CA HIS A 83 4.95 10.49 5.17
C HIS A 83 4.78 11.44 6.38
N ARG A 84 5.75 12.34 6.60
CA ARG A 84 5.71 13.34 7.68
C ARG A 84 4.82 14.54 7.35
N LEU A 85 4.55 14.77 6.07
CA LEU A 85 3.81 15.93 5.56
C LEU A 85 2.32 15.60 5.32
N ALA A 86 1.99 14.31 5.20
CA ALA A 86 0.66 13.85 4.87
C ALA A 86 -0.41 14.21 5.91
N ARG A 87 -1.59 14.59 5.40
CA ARG A 87 -2.80 14.99 6.14
C ARG A 87 -4.02 14.08 5.89
N TYR A 88 -3.78 12.90 5.31
CA TYR A 88 -4.78 11.93 4.86
C TYR A 88 -5.69 12.38 3.71
N ASP A 89 -5.29 13.39 2.96
CA ASP A 89 -5.94 13.77 1.70
C ASP A 89 -5.29 13.02 0.54
N ASN A 90 -6.02 12.84 -0.57
CA ASN A 90 -5.48 12.19 -1.75
C ASN A 90 -6.10 12.73 -3.03
N ALA A 91 -5.36 12.60 -4.12
CA ALA A 91 -5.93 12.72 -5.46
C ALA A 91 -6.39 11.35 -5.94
N ASN A 92 -7.37 11.32 -6.85
CA ASN A 92 -7.76 10.06 -7.48
C ASN A 92 -6.59 9.47 -8.27
N ILE A 93 -6.35 8.15 -8.11
CA ILE A 93 -5.40 7.44 -8.95
C ILE A 93 -5.99 7.34 -10.36
N GLY A 94 -5.44 8.11 -11.29
CA GLY A 94 -6.00 8.21 -12.63
C GLY A 94 -5.08 8.90 -13.62
N LYS A 95 -5.68 9.68 -14.53
CA LYS A 95 -4.95 10.34 -15.63
C LYS A 95 -4.01 11.45 -15.16
N ASP A 96 -4.35 12.12 -14.06
CA ASP A 96 -3.50 13.16 -13.47
C ASP A 96 -2.41 12.52 -12.62
N LEU A 97 -1.28 12.19 -13.26
CA LEU A 97 -0.19 11.48 -12.59
C LEU A 97 0.41 12.25 -11.42
N ALA A 98 0.33 13.58 -11.43
CA ALA A 98 0.89 14.47 -10.41
C ALA A 98 -0.19 15.07 -9.49
N GLY A 99 -1.42 14.55 -9.52
CA GLY A 99 -2.55 15.10 -8.77
C GLY A 99 -2.26 15.26 -7.28
N LEU A 100 -1.52 14.31 -6.68
CA LEU A 100 -1.10 14.38 -5.27
C LEU A 100 -0.29 15.65 -4.96
N PHE A 101 0.59 16.08 -5.85
CA PHE A 101 1.46 17.24 -5.63
C PHE A 101 0.72 18.58 -5.71
N LYS A 102 -0.52 18.59 -6.21
CA LYS A 102 -1.39 19.77 -6.10
C LYS A 102 -1.96 19.92 -4.68
N ILE A 103 -2.12 18.80 -3.98
CA ILE A 103 -2.60 18.73 -2.59
C ILE A 103 -1.44 18.93 -1.61
N TYR A 104 -0.27 18.39 -1.95
CA TYR A 104 0.97 18.51 -1.19
C TYR A 104 2.11 19.08 -2.05
N PRO A 105 2.09 20.39 -2.37
CA PRO A 105 3.17 21.04 -3.12
C PRO A 105 4.55 20.84 -2.50
N GLU A 106 4.62 20.78 -1.17
CA GLU A 106 5.85 20.56 -0.40
C GLU A 106 6.55 19.22 -0.72
N MET A 107 5.80 18.21 -1.19
CA MET A 107 6.38 16.93 -1.59
C MET A 107 7.08 17.01 -2.94
N ALA A 108 6.74 17.98 -3.80
CA ALA A 108 7.36 18.17 -5.11
C ALA A 108 8.76 18.80 -5.02
N GLU A 109 9.14 19.33 -3.87
CA GLU A 109 10.47 19.88 -3.60
C GLU A 109 11.53 18.80 -3.37
N THR A 110 11.11 17.54 -3.23
CA THR A 110 12.00 16.40 -3.00
C THR A 110 12.01 15.48 -4.22
N ASP A 111 13.20 15.21 -4.76
CA ASP A 111 13.35 14.29 -5.88
C ASP A 111 12.89 12.87 -5.52
N PRO A 112 12.00 12.26 -6.32
CA PRO A 112 11.60 10.89 -6.08
C PRO A 112 12.72 9.90 -6.41
N VAL A 113 12.82 8.84 -5.62
CA VAL A 113 13.82 7.78 -5.76
C VAL A 113 13.16 6.53 -6.35
N ALA A 114 13.62 6.11 -7.53
CA ALA A 114 13.23 4.85 -8.14
C ALA A 114 13.91 3.67 -7.42
N VAL A 115 13.15 2.60 -7.18
CA VAL A 115 13.62 1.43 -6.43
C VAL A 115 13.51 0.17 -7.32
N PRO A 116 14.51 -0.08 -8.19
CA PRO A 116 14.59 -1.34 -8.91
C PRO A 116 14.81 -2.51 -7.94
N MET A 117 14.22 -3.65 -8.28
CA MET A 117 14.19 -4.85 -7.44
C MET A 117 14.34 -6.09 -8.31
N ARG A 118 15.04 -7.10 -7.80
CA ARG A 118 15.04 -8.43 -8.40
C ARG A 118 13.81 -9.21 -7.94
N ALA A 119 13.44 -10.24 -8.70
CA ALA A 119 12.43 -11.19 -8.23
C ALA A 119 12.79 -11.74 -6.83
N GLY A 120 11.86 -11.64 -5.89
CA GLY A 120 12.02 -12.02 -4.49
C GLY A 120 12.39 -10.87 -3.54
N ASP A 121 12.85 -9.72 -4.06
CA ASP A 121 13.06 -8.53 -3.23
C ASP A 121 11.72 -7.91 -2.79
N CYS A 122 11.76 -7.11 -1.72
CA CYS A 122 10.59 -6.37 -1.27
C CYS A 122 10.94 -4.98 -0.72
N SER A 123 9.98 -4.06 -0.77
CA SER A 123 9.99 -2.81 -0.01
C SER A 123 8.93 -2.84 1.07
N PHE A 124 9.23 -2.16 2.16
CA PHE A 124 8.22 -1.68 3.10
C PHE A 124 8.12 -0.17 2.97
N HIS A 125 6.90 0.35 2.94
CA HIS A 125 6.67 1.78 2.97
C HIS A 125 5.51 2.12 3.90
N ASN A 126 5.63 3.25 4.57
CA ASN A 126 4.53 3.80 5.37
C ASN A 126 3.36 4.15 4.44
N GLY A 127 2.13 3.88 4.86
CA GLY A 127 0.92 4.13 4.06
C GLY A 127 0.70 5.61 3.69
N LEU A 128 1.45 6.52 4.30
CA LEU A 128 1.48 7.95 3.99
C LEU A 128 2.69 8.39 3.15
N THR A 129 3.53 7.45 2.71
CA THR A 129 4.64 7.76 1.82
C THR A 129 4.10 7.96 0.40
N ALA A 130 4.35 9.13 -0.17
CA ALA A 130 4.02 9.40 -1.56
C ALA A 130 4.83 8.47 -2.46
N HIS A 131 4.12 7.70 -3.28
CA HIS A 131 4.71 6.74 -4.18
C HIS A 131 3.92 6.62 -5.48
N GLY A 132 4.59 6.13 -6.52
CA GLY A 132 4.04 5.93 -7.84
C GLY A 132 4.84 4.86 -8.60
N ALA A 133 4.41 4.54 -9.81
CA ALA A 133 5.12 3.58 -10.65
C ALA A 133 5.11 4.01 -12.11
N GLY A 134 6.24 3.87 -12.79
CA GLY A 134 6.33 4.10 -14.23
C GLY A 134 5.39 3.20 -15.04
N ALA A 135 5.24 3.53 -16.33
CA ALA A 135 4.61 2.63 -17.30
C ALA A 135 5.46 1.37 -17.49
N ASN A 136 4.85 0.27 -17.91
CA ASN A 136 5.62 -0.88 -18.35
C ASN A 136 5.93 -0.76 -19.84
N MET A 137 7.14 -0.34 -20.19
CA MET A 137 7.55 -0.15 -21.60
C MET A 137 8.15 -1.41 -22.24
N THR A 138 8.03 -2.56 -21.58
CA THR A 138 8.59 -3.83 -22.06
C THR A 138 7.52 -4.71 -22.73
N ARG A 139 7.97 -5.78 -23.41
CA ARG A 139 7.11 -6.80 -24.02
C ARG A 139 6.65 -7.89 -23.05
N ARG A 140 7.04 -7.81 -21.78
CA ARG A 140 6.67 -8.79 -20.74
C ARG A 140 5.83 -8.09 -19.69
N ARG A 141 4.93 -8.83 -19.06
CA ARG A 141 4.24 -8.33 -17.87
C ARG A 141 5.24 -8.15 -16.73
N ARG A 142 4.86 -7.33 -15.74
CA ARG A 142 5.53 -7.22 -14.44
C ARG A 142 4.52 -7.60 -13.36
N ILE A 143 4.82 -8.64 -12.60
CA ILE A 143 3.98 -9.11 -11.51
C ILE A 143 4.60 -8.75 -10.16
N ALA A 144 3.76 -8.24 -9.25
CA ALA A 144 4.09 -8.07 -7.85
C ALA A 144 2.93 -8.49 -6.95
N MET A 145 3.25 -8.76 -5.69
CA MET A 145 2.28 -8.88 -4.61
C MET A 145 2.41 -7.67 -3.69
N THR A 146 1.30 -7.10 -3.26
CA THR A 146 1.28 -6.12 -2.18
C THR A 146 0.39 -6.58 -1.05
N ALA A 147 0.72 -6.19 0.18
CA ALA A 147 -0.17 -6.32 1.32
C ALA A 147 -0.06 -5.10 2.24
N ALA A 148 -1.18 -4.70 2.83
CA ALA A 148 -1.21 -3.62 3.82
C ALA A 148 -1.41 -4.19 5.23
N PHE A 149 -0.68 -3.63 6.18
CA PHE A 149 -0.74 -3.95 7.60
C PHE A 149 -1.34 -2.78 8.38
N MET A 150 -2.49 -3.02 8.96
CA MET A 150 -3.22 -2.11 9.85
C MET A 150 -2.77 -2.37 11.30
N PRO A 151 -2.45 -1.35 12.11
CA PRO A 151 -2.26 -1.53 13.55
C PRO A 151 -3.53 -2.09 14.20
N ASP A 152 -3.39 -3.00 15.18
CA ASP A 152 -4.57 -3.48 15.89
C ASP A 152 -5.26 -2.33 16.67
N GLY A 153 -6.59 -2.35 16.67
CA GLY A 153 -7.38 -1.30 17.33
C GLY A 153 -7.70 -0.07 16.49
N CYS A 154 -7.30 -0.02 15.22
CA CYS A 154 -7.84 0.96 14.28
C CYS A 154 -9.38 0.86 14.17
N THR A 155 -10.00 2.01 13.98
CA THR A 155 -11.46 2.17 13.90
C THR A 155 -11.89 2.60 12.51
N PHE A 156 -13.10 2.21 12.14
CA PHE A 156 -13.72 2.56 10.87
C PHE A 156 -13.89 4.08 10.73
N ASN A 157 -13.41 4.65 9.63
CA ASN A 157 -13.45 6.09 9.35
C ASN A 157 -14.64 6.52 8.46
N GLY A 158 -15.50 5.58 8.03
CA GLY A 158 -16.61 5.86 7.12
C GLY A 158 -16.27 5.80 5.63
N CYS A 159 -15.00 5.59 5.27
CA CYS A 159 -14.58 5.44 3.88
C CYS A 159 -14.93 4.04 3.36
N GLN A 160 -15.66 3.98 2.25
CA GLN A 160 -15.89 2.72 1.53
C GLN A 160 -14.67 2.39 0.69
N ASP A 161 -14.11 1.21 0.90
CA ASP A 161 -12.96 0.71 0.18
C ASP A 161 -13.19 -0.75 -0.29
N ILE A 162 -12.17 -1.60 -0.20
CA ILE A 162 -12.22 -3.02 -0.59
C ILE A 162 -12.92 -3.93 0.43
N LEU A 163 -13.37 -3.41 1.59
CA LEU A 163 -14.07 -4.22 2.58
C LEU A 163 -15.28 -4.92 1.94
N PRO A 164 -15.57 -6.19 2.30
CA PRO A 164 -16.75 -6.88 1.81
C PRO A 164 -18.02 -6.07 2.11
N THR A 165 -18.93 -5.94 1.14
CA THR A 165 -20.14 -5.11 1.25
C THR A 165 -20.92 -5.39 2.54
N ALA A 166 -21.14 -6.66 2.87
CA ALA A 166 -21.86 -7.05 4.09
C ALA A 166 -21.15 -6.61 5.38
N TYR A 167 -19.81 -6.60 5.41
CA TYR A 167 -19.07 -6.10 6.56
C TYR A 167 -19.09 -4.57 6.62
N PHE A 168 -18.88 -3.90 5.49
CA PHE A 168 -18.98 -2.43 5.39
C PHE A 168 -20.36 -1.93 5.87
N GLU A 169 -21.45 -2.53 5.41
CA GLU A 169 -22.83 -2.18 5.77
C GLU A 169 -23.15 -2.43 7.26
N SER A 170 -22.35 -3.26 7.94
CA SER A 170 -22.51 -3.55 9.36
C SER A 170 -21.80 -2.57 10.30
N LEU A 171 -20.92 -1.71 9.76
CA LEU A 171 -20.04 -0.83 10.55
C LEU A 171 -20.62 0.58 10.70
N ASN A 172 -20.46 1.15 11.89
CA ASN A 172 -20.61 2.58 12.17
C ASN A 172 -19.24 3.24 12.32
N VAL A 173 -19.14 4.52 11.97
CA VAL A 173 -17.91 5.29 12.17
C VAL A 173 -17.48 5.20 13.65
N GLY A 174 -16.23 4.81 13.89
CA GLY A 174 -15.69 4.57 15.23
C GLY A 174 -15.67 3.10 15.65
N ASP A 175 -16.37 2.20 14.96
CA ASP A 175 -16.33 0.77 15.25
C ASP A 175 -14.93 0.20 15.01
N ARG A 176 -14.50 -0.75 15.85
CA ARG A 176 -13.18 -1.39 15.68
C ARG A 176 -13.16 -2.30 14.46
N LEU A 177 -12.11 -2.19 13.66
CA LEU A 177 -11.85 -3.10 12.54
C LEU A 177 -11.10 -4.33 13.06
N CYS A 178 -11.80 -5.27 13.67
CA CYS A 178 -11.21 -6.43 14.33
C CYS A 178 -11.83 -7.79 13.96
N GLU A 179 -12.48 -7.88 12.79
CA GLU A 179 -13.03 -9.13 12.29
C GLU A 179 -11.92 -10.08 11.80
N ASP A 180 -11.54 -11.06 12.62
CA ASP A 180 -10.41 -11.97 12.34
C ASP A 180 -10.57 -12.78 11.06
N THR A 181 -11.80 -13.02 10.59
CA THR A 181 -12.02 -13.70 9.30
C THR A 181 -11.72 -12.80 8.09
N ILE A 182 -11.71 -11.48 8.28
CA ILE A 182 -11.50 -10.48 7.22
C ILE A 182 -10.10 -9.87 7.32
N ASN A 183 -9.69 -9.46 8.51
CA ASN A 183 -8.44 -8.75 8.77
C ASN A 183 -7.61 -9.38 9.91
N PRO A 184 -7.22 -10.67 9.83
CA PRO A 184 -6.62 -11.41 10.94
C PRO A 184 -5.37 -10.76 11.54
N ILE A 185 -5.18 -10.96 12.85
CA ILE A 185 -3.94 -10.56 13.54
C ILE A 185 -2.76 -11.39 13.03
N VAL A 186 -1.65 -10.71 12.76
CA VAL A 186 -0.36 -11.26 12.34
C VAL A 186 0.78 -10.62 13.14
N GLY A 187 1.95 -11.26 13.12
CA GLY A 187 3.17 -10.69 13.73
C GLY A 187 3.27 -10.81 15.25
N ARG A 188 2.53 -11.73 15.87
CA ARG A 188 2.70 -12.04 17.30
C ARG A 188 4.10 -12.65 17.50
N ALA A 189 4.99 -11.89 18.12
CA ALA A 189 6.24 -12.41 18.69
C ALA A 189 5.96 -13.12 20.02
#